data_AF-A0A4Y2QII2-F1
#
_entry.id   AF-A0A4Y2QII2-F1
#
_cell.length_a   1.000
_cell.length_b   1.000
_cell.length_c   1.000
_cell.angle_alpha   90.00
_cell.angle_beta   90.00
_cell.angle_gamma   90.00
#
_symmetry.space_group_name_H-M   'P 1'
#
loop_
_entity.id
_entity.type
_entity.pdbx_description
1 polymer ?
#
loop_
_entity_poly.entity_id
_entity_poly.type
_entity_poly.pdbx_seq_one_letter_code
_entity_poly.pdbx_strand_id
1 'polypeptide(L)'
;MKVFSAINTVGATLPYRGKNLLIINVYCPPKEELQHTLDELENCLMLPHDTVLITGDFNSKSPEWGSDIEDERGRQLMEFVLSKGLAIVNEEDTIPTFE
;
A
#
# COMPACT_ATOMS: atom_id res chain seq x y z
N MET A 1 -5.56 6.00 -19.64
CA MET A 1 -5.90 5.31 -18.38
C MET A 1 -5.59 3.84 -18.57
N LYS A 2 -4.66 3.29 -17.78
CA LYS A 2 -4.40 1.86 -17.68
C LYS A 2 -4.89 1.39 -16.33
N VAL A 3 -5.42 0.17 -16.26
CA VAL A 3 -5.96 -0.43 -15.03
C VAL A 3 -5.27 -1.77 -14.81
N PHE A 4 -4.98 -2.06 -13.55
CA PHE A 4 -4.56 -3.36 -13.04
C PHE A 4 -5.60 -3.82 -12.02
N SER A 5 -5.90 -5.12 -12.01
CA SER A 5 -6.79 -5.72 -11.03
C SER A 5 -6.30 -7.11 -10.72
N ALA A 6 -6.26 -7.43 -9.43
CA ALA A 6 -5.99 -8.74 -8.86
C ALA A 6 -6.99 -9.01 -7.73
N ILE A 7 -6.73 -9.98 -6.86
CA ILE A 7 -7.68 -10.38 -5.81
C ILE A 7 -7.74 -9.30 -4.72
N ASN A 8 -6.57 -8.83 -4.26
CA ASN A 8 -6.46 -7.91 -3.13
C ASN A 8 -6.09 -6.48 -3.57
N THR A 9 -5.71 -6.30 -4.84
CA THR A 9 -5.14 -5.05 -5.36
C THR A 9 -5.85 -4.56 -6.62
N VAL A 10 -6.23 -3.28 -6.64
CA VAL A 10 -6.71 -2.58 -7.85
C VAL A 10 -5.89 -1.31 -8.04
N GLY A 11 -5.35 -1.11 -9.25
CA GLY A 11 -4.59 0.08 -9.61
C GLY A 11 -5.12 0.76 -10.86
N ALA A 12 -5.10 2.09 -10.88
CA ALA A 12 -5.48 2.86 -12.06
C ALA A 12 -4.54 4.06 -12.27
N THR A 13 -4.13 4.27 -13.52
CA THR A 13 -3.34 5.44 -13.91
C THR A 13 -4.23 6.56 -14.42
N LEU A 14 -4.06 7.76 -13.85
CA LEU A 14 -4.76 8.96 -14.27
C LEU A 14 -3.81 10.15 -14.46
N PRO A 15 -4.08 11.04 -15.43
CA PRO A 15 -3.35 12.28 -15.55
C PRO A 15 -3.69 13.22 -14.39
N TYR A 16 -2.68 13.70 -13.68
CA TYR A 16 -2.82 14.66 -12.58
C TYR A 16 -1.68 15.69 -12.64
N ARG A 17 -2.04 16.97 -12.78
CA ARG A 17 -1.09 18.11 -12.84
C ARG A 17 0.07 17.91 -13.84
N GLY A 18 -0.22 17.36 -15.02
CA GLY A 18 0.77 17.10 -16.07
C GLY A 18 1.66 15.88 -15.84
N LYS A 19 1.41 15.10 -14.79
CA LYS A 19 2.05 13.81 -14.50
C LYS A 19 1.06 12.67 -14.64
N ASN A 20 1.56 11.45 -14.77
CA ASN A 20 0.78 10.24 -14.70
C ASN A 20 0.83 9.67 -13.27
N LEU A 21 -0.26 9.81 -12.53
CA LEU A 21 -0.41 9.30 -11.17
C LEU A 21 -0.99 7.88 -11.22
N LEU A 22 -0.33 6.93 -10.59
CA LEU A 22 -0.88 5.61 -10.29
C LEU A 22 -1.51 5.66 -8.89
N ILE A 23 -2.81 5.39 -8.80
CA ILE A 23 -3.47 5.14 -7.50
C ILE A 23 -3.69 3.65 -7.38
N ILE A 24 -3.25 3.07 -6.26
CA ILE A 24 -3.44 1.67 -5.93
C ILE A 24 -4.27 1.58 -4.65
N ASN A 25 -5.38 0.86 -4.71
CA ASN A 25 -6.18 0.51 -3.55
C ASN A 25 -5.98 -0.97 -3.20
N VAL A 26 -5.80 -1.26 -1.92
CA VAL A 26 -5.49 -2.59 -1.40
C VAL A 26 -6.48 -2.97 -0.30
N TYR A 27 -6.89 -4.23 -0.28
CA TYR A 27 -7.47 -4.88 0.88
C TYR A 27 -6.80 -6.23 1.08
N CYS A 28 -5.98 -6.36 2.12
CA CYS A 28 -5.36 -7.62 2.50
C CYS A 28 -6.12 -8.24 3.67
N PRO A 29 -6.84 -9.35 3.48
CA PRO A 29 -7.57 -10.00 4.56
C PRO A 29 -6.64 -10.40 5.72
N PRO A 30 -7.05 -10.26 6.99
CA PRO A 30 -6.20 -10.54 8.15
C PRO A 30 -5.79 -12.01 8.29
N LYS A 31 -6.50 -12.92 7.61
CA LYS A 31 -6.25 -14.36 7.64
C LYS A 31 -5.40 -14.86 6.46
N GLU A 32 -5.09 -14.00 5.50
CA GLU A 32 -4.26 -14.34 4.34
C GLU A 32 -2.82 -13.89 4.56
N GLU A 33 -1.89 -14.61 3.94
CA GLU A 33 -0.48 -14.25 3.94
C GLU A 33 -0.28 -12.91 3.21
N LEU A 34 0.37 -11.95 3.88
CA LEU A 34 0.61 -10.61 3.31
C LEU A 34 1.38 -10.68 1.99
N GLN A 35 2.30 -11.65 1.88
CA GLN A 35 3.17 -11.83 0.71
C GLN A 35 2.38 -11.88 -0.62
N HIS A 36 1.22 -12.54 -0.65
CA HIS A 36 0.39 -12.59 -1.86
C HIS A 36 -0.02 -11.19 -2.33
N THR A 37 -0.36 -10.32 -1.39
CA THR A 37 -0.75 -8.93 -1.69
C THR A 37 0.47 -8.08 -2.08
N LEU A 38 1.63 -8.33 -1.48
CA LEU A 38 2.88 -7.67 -1.89
C LEU A 38 3.26 -8.06 -3.33
N ASP A 39 3.10 -9.31 -3.72
CA ASP A 39 3.35 -9.78 -5.08
C ASP A 39 2.39 -9.12 -6.09
N GLU A 40 1.11 -8.97 -5.75
CA GLU A 40 0.14 -8.22 -6.55
C GLU A 40 0.54 -6.74 -6.69
N LEU A 41 1.01 -6.12 -5.60
CA LEU A 41 1.51 -4.74 -5.59
C LEU A 41 2.72 -4.57 -6.49
N GLU A 42 3.69 -5.49 -6.46
CA GLU A 42 4.85 -5.45 -7.36
C GLU A 42 4.41 -5.45 -8.82
N ASN A 43 3.47 -6.33 -9.18
CA ASN A 43 2.91 -6.39 -10.53
C ASN A 43 2.16 -5.10 -10.91
N CYS A 44 1.39 -4.53 -9.98
CA CYS A 44 0.67 -3.28 -10.22
C CYS A 44 1.63 -2.09 -10.43
N LEU A 45 2.74 -2.04 -9.68
CA LEU A 45 3.76 -1.00 -9.79
C LEU A 45 4.50 -1.02 -11.14
N MET A 46 4.42 -2.11 -11.90
CA MET A 46 4.96 -2.18 -13.27
C MET A 46 4.17 -1.33 -14.28
N LEU A 47 2.96 -0.86 -13.94
CA LEU A 47 2.24 0.11 -14.78
C LEU A 47 3.07 1.39 -14.90
N PRO A 48 3.31 1.94 -16.11
CA PRO A 48 4.07 3.18 -16.26
C PRO A 48 3.40 4.33 -15.49
N HIS A 49 4.15 5.00 -14.63
CA HIS A 49 3.70 6.12 -13.80
C HIS A 49 4.88 7.02 -13.43
N ASP A 50 4.58 8.29 -13.13
CA ASP A 50 5.58 9.26 -12.63
C ASP A 50 5.58 9.32 -11.10
N THR A 51 4.43 9.03 -10.49
CA THR A 51 4.21 9.06 -9.04
C THR A 51 3.13 8.06 -8.67
N VAL A 52 3.19 7.53 -7.46
CA VAL A 52 2.23 6.53 -6.97
C VAL A 52 1.65 6.95 -5.62
N LEU A 53 0.38 6.64 -5.40
CA LEU A 53 -0.28 6.66 -4.11
C LEU A 53 -0.83 5.25 -3.86
N ILE A 54 -0.39 4.62 -2.77
CA ILE A 54 -0.89 3.33 -2.32
C ILE A 54 -1.73 3.59 -1.08
N THR A 55 -2.94 3.08 -1.06
CA THR A 55 -3.90 3.23 0.04
C THR A 55 -4.62 1.92 0.24
N GLY A 56 -5.07 1.63 1.46
CA GLY A 56 -5.80 0.40 1.70
C GLY A 56 -5.76 -0.05 3.14
N ASP A 57 -6.41 -1.19 3.37
CA ASP A 57 -6.34 -1.90 4.64
C ASP A 57 -5.42 -3.12 4.45
N PHE A 58 -4.26 -3.06 5.09
CA PHE A 58 -3.26 -4.12 5.07
C PHE A 58 -3.42 -5.11 6.22
N ASN A 59 -4.31 -4.83 7.19
CA ASN A 59 -4.43 -5.59 8.43
C ASN A 59 -3.06 -5.86 9.08
N SER A 60 -2.24 -4.81 9.20
CA SER A 60 -0.86 -4.86 9.71
C SER A 60 -0.61 -3.78 10.74
N LYS A 61 0.24 -4.06 11.72
CA LYS A 61 0.51 -3.15 12.84
C LYS A 61 1.97 -2.70 12.84
N SER A 62 2.20 -1.39 12.82
CA SER A 62 3.51 -0.78 13.01
C SER A 62 3.37 0.60 13.66
N PRO A 63 4.31 0.99 14.54
CA PRO A 63 4.41 2.37 15.03
C PRO A 63 4.49 3.42 13.92
N GLU A 64 5.06 3.05 12.77
CA GLU A 64 5.24 3.95 11.61
C GLU A 64 3.92 4.45 11.02
N TRP A 65 2.79 3.78 11.31
CA TRP A 65 1.44 4.25 10.97
C TRP A 65 0.49 4.27 12.19
N GLY A 66 1.05 4.49 13.38
CA GLY A 66 0.28 4.84 14.58
C GLY A 66 -0.18 3.65 15.45
N SER A 67 0.36 2.45 15.27
CA SER A 67 0.08 1.32 16.17
C SER A 67 1.06 1.27 17.34
N ASP A 68 0.57 0.97 18.56
CA ASP A 68 1.42 0.78 19.75
C ASP A 68 2.36 -0.44 19.67
N ILE A 69 2.07 -1.36 18.75
CA ILE A 69 2.86 -2.57 18.53
C ILE A 69 3.28 -2.71 17.06
N GLU A 70 4.39 -3.41 16.86
CA GLU A 70 4.79 -3.95 15.57
C GLU A 70 4.47 -5.44 15.51
N ASP A 71 3.74 -5.86 14.48
CA ASP A 71 3.55 -7.28 14.16
C ASP A 71 4.37 -7.69 12.93
N GLU A 72 4.44 -9.00 12.67
CA GLU A 72 5.23 -9.54 11.55
C GLU A 72 4.77 -8.98 10.20
N ARG A 73 3.46 -8.73 10.04
CA ARG A 73 2.90 -8.13 8.83
C ARG A 73 3.36 -6.68 8.66
N GLY A 74 3.39 -5.92 9.75
CA GLY A 74 3.90 -4.55 9.76
C GLY A 74 5.37 -4.50 9.39
N ARG A 75 6.18 -5.41 9.95
CA ARG A 75 7.59 -5.55 9.61
C ARG A 75 7.80 -5.86 8.11
N GLN A 76 7.07 -6.83 7.57
CA GLN A 76 7.11 -7.19 6.14
C GLN A 76 6.66 -6.04 5.24
N LEU A 77 5.59 -5.34 5.60
CA LEU A 77 5.11 -4.19 4.83
C LEU A 77 6.12 -3.04 4.86
N MET A 78 6.77 -2.80 6.00
CA MET A 78 7.82 -1.79 6.11
C MET A 78 9.06 -2.14 5.27
N GLU A 79 9.49 -3.40 5.27
CA GLU A 79 10.56 -3.87 4.36
C GLU A 79 10.19 -3.62 2.89
N PHE A 80 8.94 -3.90 2.50
CA PHE A 80 8.44 -3.60 1.17
C PHE A 80 8.50 -2.09 0.88
N VAL A 81 7.96 -1.24 1.76
CA VAL A 81 7.97 0.23 1.65
C VAL A 81 9.39 0.76 1.43
N LEU A 82 10.34 0.33 2.25
CA LEU A 82 11.75 0.71 2.15
C LEU A 82 12.37 0.23 0.83
N SER A 83 12.10 -1.01 0.41
CA SER A 83 12.65 -1.59 -0.82
C SER A 83 12.20 -0.85 -2.09
N LYS A 84 11.00 -0.24 -2.04
CA LYS A 84 10.42 0.54 -3.15
C LYS A 84 10.68 2.04 -3.03
N GLY A 85 11.37 2.50 -1.99
CA GLY A 85 11.60 3.92 -1.73
C GLY A 85 10.31 4.71 -1.52
N LEU A 86 9.29 4.06 -0.94
CA LEU A 86 8.02 4.69 -0.63
C LEU A 86 8.10 5.44 0.70
N ALA A 87 7.29 6.48 0.84
CA ALA A 87 7.14 7.23 2.09
C ALA A 87 5.79 6.90 2.73
N ILE A 88 5.78 6.77 4.06
CA ILE A 88 4.54 6.70 4.85
C ILE A 88 3.93 8.10 4.95
N VAL A 89 2.61 8.18 4.77
CA VAL A 89 1.85 9.44 4.80
C VAL A 89 1.01 9.56 6.08
N ASN A 90 0.83 8.47 6.82
CA ASN A 90 0.17 8.47 8.12
C ASN A 90 0.94 9.39 9.10
N GLU A 91 0.20 10.13 9.93
CA GLU A 91 0.77 10.98 10.98
C GLU A 91 0.65 10.27 12.34
N GLU A 92 1.63 10.45 13.23
CA GLU A 92 1.67 9.77 14.55
C GLU A 92 0.45 10.09 15.42
N ASP A 93 -0.10 11.31 15.30
CA ASP A 93 -1.26 11.78 16.07
C ASP A 93 -2.61 11.31 15.48
N THR A 94 -2.61 10.34 14.55
CA THR A 94 -3.85 9.87 13.93
C THR A 94 -4.66 8.98 14.87
N ILE A 95 -5.98 9.23 14.91
CA ILE A 95 -6.93 8.42 15.67
C ILE A 95 -6.99 6.98 15.10
N PRO A 96 -7.38 5.98 15.91
CA PRO A 96 -7.56 4.62 15.43
C PRO A 96 -8.44 4.56 14.18
N THR A 97 -7.98 3.84 13.15
CA THR A 97 -8.70 3.69 11.88
C THR A 97 -9.78 2.60 11.93
N PHE A 98 -9.77 1.76 12.97
CA PHE A 98 -10.70 0.66 13.21
C PHE A 98 -10.76 0.34 14.71
N GLU A 99 -11.94 -0.03 15.22
CA GLU A 99 -12.20 -0.44 16.62
C GLU A 99 -12.42 -1.95 16.75
#